data_AF-K2D570-F1
#
_entry.id   AF-K2D570-F1
#
_cell.length_a   1.000
_cell.length_b   1.000
_cell.length_c   1.000
_cell.angle_alpha   90.00
_cell.angle_beta   90.00
_cell.angle_gamma   90.00
#
_symmetry.space_group_name_H-M   'P 1'
#
loop_
_entity.id
_entity.type
_entity.pdbx_description
1 polymer ?
#
loop_
_entity_poly.entity_id
_entity_poly.type
_entity_poly.pdbx_seq_one_letter_code
_entity_poly.pdbx_strand_id
1 'polypeptide(L)'
;MTDLLKQYRINTQWRNHVLNHMKITSIAKKERKPLPTVLEYCGGNERWAEVLNHWIDYMKEEELFSFYTSFVSESFEESKRSIELLFKHIDSDPKLRMPLLRDAIVCYSRPFRKSKGLLGRNYKIDEKEFGIPSPAEIHEKMLSYRDQLHAHCDLSAKQPRVSTIGISFTSISWEDYNKILPDIANVIKDSISLLNSYIQEKNMLKVEEYFASFVSIDDLSTQEPLLLNQIHGFETK
;
A
#
# COMPACT_ATOMS: atom_id res chain seq x y z
N MET A 1 17.98 29.21 5.74
CA MET A 1 16.61 28.68 5.82
C MET A 1 16.71 27.20 6.12
N THR A 2 16.49 26.86 7.38
CA THR A 2 16.44 25.49 7.86
C THR A 2 15.28 24.81 7.14
N ASP A 3 15.57 23.72 6.44
CA ASP A 3 14.60 22.94 5.69
C ASP A 3 13.56 22.38 6.67
N LEU A 4 12.42 23.06 6.83
CA LEU A 4 11.31 22.66 7.71
C LEU A 4 10.80 21.25 7.34
N LEU A 5 11.04 20.78 6.11
CA LEU A 5 10.72 19.42 5.68
C LEU A 5 11.72 18.38 6.19
N LYS A 6 12.93 18.77 6.60
CA LYS A 6 13.85 17.88 7.34
C LYS A 6 13.40 17.63 8.78
N GLN A 7 12.60 18.50 9.40
CA GLN A 7 12.03 18.21 10.73
C GLN A 7 10.98 17.09 10.71
N TYR A 8 10.33 16.86 9.58
CA TYR A 8 9.42 15.72 9.40
C TYR A 8 10.13 14.39 9.20
N ARG A 9 11.44 14.41 8.93
CA ARG A 9 12.24 13.21 8.78
C ARG A 9 12.76 12.70 10.13
N ILE A 10 12.15 11.60 10.56
CA ILE A 10 12.88 10.43 11.11
C ILE A 10 13.66 10.74 12.40
N ASN A 11 12.98 11.07 13.51
CA ASN A 11 13.40 10.77 14.90
C ASN A 11 12.50 11.39 15.98
N THR A 12 11.19 11.49 15.75
CA THR A 12 10.30 11.82 16.88
C THR A 12 10.00 10.53 17.63
N GLN A 13 10.33 10.49 18.93
CA GLN A 13 9.94 9.39 19.83
C GLN A 13 8.43 9.11 19.78
N TRP A 14 7.63 10.13 19.42
CA TRP A 14 6.20 9.99 19.17
C TRP A 14 5.84 8.92 18.13
N ARG A 15 6.59 8.80 17.02
CA ARG A 15 6.37 7.70 16.06
C ARG A 15 6.57 6.34 16.72
N ASN A 16 7.58 6.20 17.57
CA ASN A 16 7.81 4.97 18.32
C ASN A 16 6.66 4.69 19.29
N HIS A 17 6.12 5.72 19.96
CA HIS A 17 4.94 5.59 20.81
C HIS A 17 3.69 5.18 20.02
N VAL A 18 3.47 5.74 18.82
CA VAL A 18 2.37 5.30 17.92
C VAL A 18 2.53 3.82 17.60
N LEU A 19 3.72 3.40 17.13
CA LEU A 19 3.96 2.01 16.76
C LEU A 19 3.80 1.05 17.96
N ASN A 20 4.27 1.45 19.14
CA ASN A 20 4.10 0.67 20.37
C ASN A 20 2.63 0.58 20.79
N HIS A 21 1.90 1.69 20.77
CA HIS A 21 0.48 1.71 21.06
C HIS A 21 -0.28 0.77 20.11
N MET A 22 -0.03 0.86 18.80
CA MET A 22 -0.64 -0.04 17.79
C MET A 22 -0.27 -1.51 18.04
N LYS A 23 0.97 -1.80 18.42
CA LYS A 23 1.41 -3.16 18.77
C LYS A 23 0.66 -3.71 19.98
N ILE A 24 0.55 -2.93 21.05
CA ILE A 24 -0.19 -3.33 22.27
C ILE A 24 -1.67 -3.57 21.94
N THR A 25 -2.30 -2.65 21.20
CA THR A 25 -3.69 -2.79 20.76
C THR A 25 -3.91 -4.04 19.91
N SER A 26 -2.97 -4.37 19.02
CA SER A 26 -3.00 -5.59 18.22
C SER A 26 -2.89 -6.86 19.07
N ILE A 27 -2.00 -6.88 20.07
CA ILE A 27 -1.85 -8.00 21.02
C ILE A 27 -3.14 -8.17 21.84
N ALA A 28 -3.67 -7.09 22.42
CA ALA A 28 -4.92 -7.11 23.19
C ALA A 28 -6.08 -7.67 22.37
N LYS A 29 -6.21 -7.25 21.10
CA LYS A 29 -7.21 -7.78 20.17
C LYS A 29 -7.04 -9.28 19.92
N LYS A 30 -5.81 -9.75 19.70
CA LYS A 30 -5.51 -11.18 19.49
C LYS A 30 -5.85 -12.01 20.73
N GLU A 31 -5.62 -11.46 21.92
CA GLU A 31 -5.88 -12.09 23.21
C GLU A 31 -7.33 -11.90 23.70
N ARG A 32 -8.18 -11.21 22.94
CA ARG A 32 -9.56 -10.85 23.33
C ARG A 32 -9.63 -10.08 24.67
N LYS A 33 -8.61 -9.29 24.96
CA LYS A 33 -8.55 -8.36 26.10
C LYS A 33 -9.15 -7.00 25.72
N PRO A 34 -9.60 -6.19 26.70
CA PRO A 34 -9.96 -4.80 26.44
C PRO A 34 -8.83 -4.05 25.70
N LEU A 35 -9.19 -3.26 24.70
CA LEU A 35 -8.22 -2.47 23.94
C LEU A 35 -7.82 -1.25 24.77
N PRO A 36 -6.53 -1.01 25.03
CA PRO A 36 -6.12 0.18 25.75
C PRO A 36 -6.46 1.42 24.93
N THR A 37 -7.09 2.38 25.57
CA THR A 37 -7.27 3.73 25.03
C THR A 37 -5.92 4.44 24.96
N VAL A 38 -5.87 5.49 24.13
CA VAL A 38 -4.69 6.36 24.06
C VAL A 38 -4.43 7.05 25.40
N LEU A 39 -5.48 7.41 26.14
CA LEU A 39 -5.37 8.00 27.48
C LEU A 39 -4.76 7.01 28.49
N GLU A 40 -5.18 5.75 28.47
CA GLU A 40 -4.59 4.70 29.32
C GLU A 40 -3.13 4.45 28.96
N TYR A 41 -2.79 4.41 27.66
CA TYR A 41 -1.41 4.30 27.21
C TYR A 41 -0.52 5.45 27.71
N CYS A 42 -1.09 6.66 27.76
CA CYS A 42 -0.44 7.87 28.25
C CYS A 42 -0.53 8.05 29.79
N GLY A 43 -0.96 7.03 30.53
CA GLY A 43 -1.01 7.07 32.00
C GLY A 43 -2.01 8.08 32.56
N GLY A 44 -3.09 8.37 31.83
CA GLY A 44 -4.10 9.35 32.22
C GLY A 44 -3.77 10.81 31.88
N ASN A 45 -2.64 11.07 31.21
CA ASN A 45 -2.29 12.42 30.78
C ASN A 45 -3.04 12.79 29.48
N GLU A 46 -4.07 13.64 29.62
CA GLU A 46 -4.92 14.09 28.51
C GLU A 46 -4.13 14.79 27.40
N ARG A 47 -3.21 15.69 27.76
CA ARG A 47 -2.38 16.43 26.80
C ARG A 47 -1.50 15.51 25.96
N TRP A 48 -0.91 14.48 26.57
CA TRP A 48 -0.13 13.49 25.80
C TRP A 48 -1.00 12.59 24.95
N ALA A 49 -2.20 12.26 25.42
CA ALA A 49 -3.14 11.48 24.63
C ALA A 49 -3.59 12.26 23.38
N GLU A 50 -3.85 13.56 23.50
CA GLU A 50 -4.14 14.46 22.38
C GLU A 50 -2.98 14.48 21.37
N VAL A 51 -1.74 14.67 21.83
CA VAL A 51 -0.55 14.66 20.95
C VAL A 51 -0.38 13.30 20.28
N LEU A 52 -0.53 12.20 21.01
CA LEU A 52 -0.41 10.86 20.45
C LEU A 52 -1.50 10.58 19.41
N ASN A 53 -2.75 11.00 19.65
CA ASN A 53 -3.84 10.92 18.68
C ASN A 53 -3.50 11.70 17.40
N HIS A 54 -2.97 12.91 17.54
CA HIS A 54 -2.54 13.69 16.38
C HIS A 54 -1.47 12.97 15.56
N TRP A 55 -0.47 12.39 16.21
CA TRP A 55 0.57 11.59 15.53
C TRP A 55 0.02 10.30 14.90
N ILE A 56 -0.95 9.65 15.54
CA ILE A 56 -1.67 8.51 14.95
C ILE A 56 -2.34 8.95 13.64
N ASP A 57 -3.05 10.07 13.64
CA ASP A 57 -3.75 10.56 12.46
C ASP A 57 -2.78 11.02 11.36
N TYR A 58 -1.69 11.69 11.74
CA TYR A 58 -0.60 12.02 10.81
C TYR A 58 -0.04 10.77 10.14
N MET A 59 0.30 9.73 10.90
CA MET A 59 0.85 8.49 10.34
C MET A 59 -0.16 7.76 9.45
N LYS A 60 -1.46 7.79 9.76
CA LYS A 60 -2.49 7.22 8.87
C LYS A 60 -2.53 7.94 7.52
N GLU A 61 -2.45 9.27 7.54
CA GLU A 61 -2.44 10.10 6.33
C GLU A 61 -1.12 9.93 5.55
N GLU A 62 0.00 9.80 6.23
CA GLU A 62 1.30 9.48 5.62
C GLU A 62 1.28 8.14 4.89
N GLU A 63 0.74 7.10 5.52
CA GLU A 63 0.58 5.80 4.88
C GLU A 63 -0.37 5.85 3.69
N LEU A 64 -1.47 6.61 3.79
CA LEU A 64 -2.42 6.78 2.69
C LEU A 64 -1.78 7.51 1.50
N PHE A 65 -1.07 8.60 1.78
CA PHE A 65 -0.32 9.36 0.78
C PHE A 65 0.70 8.46 0.09
N SER A 66 1.52 7.74 0.86
CA SER A 66 2.55 6.83 0.33
C SER A 66 1.95 5.68 -0.47
N PHE A 67 0.81 5.15 -0.02
CA PHE A 67 0.09 4.10 -0.72
C PHE A 67 -0.30 4.54 -2.13
N TYR A 68 -0.93 5.70 -2.31
CA TYR A 68 -1.35 6.16 -3.64
C TYR A 68 -0.19 6.71 -4.48
N THR A 69 0.62 7.60 -3.92
CA THR A 69 1.65 8.33 -4.67
C THR A 69 2.88 7.49 -4.99
N SER A 70 3.17 6.45 -4.19
CA SER A 70 4.32 5.58 -4.41
C SER A 70 3.89 4.17 -4.79
N PHE A 71 3.18 3.45 -3.91
CA PHE A 71 2.92 2.02 -4.14
C PHE A 71 1.97 1.76 -5.32
N VAL A 72 0.83 2.46 -5.39
CA VAL A 72 -0.14 2.29 -6.49
C VAL A 72 0.45 2.79 -7.80
N SER A 73 1.07 3.98 -7.79
CA SER A 73 1.71 4.56 -8.98
C SER A 73 2.77 3.63 -9.57
N GLU A 74 3.72 3.14 -8.76
CA GLU A 74 4.77 2.23 -9.23
C GLU A 74 4.17 0.91 -9.73
N SER A 75 3.16 0.36 -9.04
CA SER A 75 2.51 -0.89 -9.45
C SER A 75 1.86 -0.78 -10.84
N PHE A 76 1.24 0.36 -11.16
CA PHE A 76 0.66 0.58 -12.49
C PHE A 76 1.71 0.87 -13.56
N GLU A 77 2.77 1.63 -13.26
CA GLU A 77 3.86 1.84 -14.22
C GLU A 77 4.66 0.56 -14.50
N GLU A 78 4.92 -0.29 -13.50
CA GLU A 78 5.49 -1.63 -13.68
C GLU A 78 4.61 -2.47 -14.61
N SER A 79 3.30 -2.49 -14.37
CA SER A 79 2.35 -3.23 -15.20
C SER A 79 2.36 -2.77 -16.66
N LYS A 80 2.32 -1.45 -16.87
CA LYS A 80 2.40 -0.81 -18.19
C LYS A 80 3.71 -1.17 -18.89
N ARG A 81 4.85 -1.05 -18.21
CA ARG A 81 6.17 -1.41 -18.75
C ARG A 81 6.22 -2.88 -19.19
N SER A 82 5.65 -3.78 -18.41
CA SER A 82 5.59 -5.21 -18.75
C SER A 82 4.73 -5.48 -19.99
N ILE A 83 3.61 -4.77 -20.17
CA ILE A 83 2.82 -4.82 -21.41
C ILE A 83 3.56 -4.20 -22.61
N GLU A 84 4.26 -3.09 -22.45
CA GLU A 84 5.06 -2.48 -23.51
C GLU A 84 6.19 -3.41 -23.98
N LEU A 85 6.91 -4.03 -23.04
CA LEU A 85 7.91 -5.05 -23.34
C LEU A 85 7.29 -6.26 -24.03
N LEU A 86 6.10 -6.68 -23.60
CA LEU A 86 5.37 -7.77 -24.22
C LEU A 86 5.08 -7.45 -25.68
N PHE A 87 4.48 -6.30 -25.98
CA PHE A 87 4.21 -5.89 -27.37
C PHE A 87 5.49 -5.80 -28.22
N LYS A 88 6.57 -5.26 -27.65
CA LYS A 88 7.87 -5.14 -28.35
C LYS A 88 8.46 -6.50 -28.73
N HIS A 89 8.28 -7.51 -27.88
CA HIS A 89 8.92 -8.82 -28.02
C HIS A 89 7.95 -9.95 -28.42
N ILE A 90 6.70 -9.61 -28.71
CA ILE A 90 5.61 -10.57 -28.91
C ILE A 90 5.92 -11.57 -30.03
N ASP A 91 6.54 -11.13 -31.12
CA ASP A 91 6.89 -11.97 -32.28
C ASP A 91 8.34 -12.44 -32.26
N SER A 92 9.25 -11.69 -31.62
CA SER A 92 10.68 -11.97 -31.65
C SER A 92 11.15 -12.96 -30.58
N ASP A 93 10.49 -12.99 -29.41
CA ASP A 93 10.79 -13.94 -28.34
C ASP A 93 9.51 -14.47 -27.68
N PRO A 94 8.89 -15.52 -28.26
CA PRO A 94 7.67 -16.11 -27.71
C PRO A 94 7.80 -16.62 -26.27
N LYS A 95 9.02 -16.88 -25.77
CA LYS A 95 9.24 -17.36 -24.40
C LYS A 95 8.97 -16.27 -23.36
N LEU A 96 9.02 -14.99 -23.76
CA LEU A 96 8.75 -13.85 -22.87
C LEU A 96 7.26 -13.54 -22.72
N ARG A 97 6.40 -14.08 -23.60
CA ARG A 97 4.97 -13.79 -23.64
C ARG A 97 4.27 -13.99 -22.29
N MET A 98 4.35 -15.21 -21.76
CA MET A 98 3.66 -15.57 -20.52
C MET A 98 4.30 -14.96 -19.26
N PRO A 99 5.65 -14.89 -19.12
CA PRO A 99 6.26 -14.17 -18.02
C PRO A 99 5.85 -12.68 -17.94
N LEU A 100 5.91 -11.95 -19.06
CA LEU A 100 5.58 -10.52 -19.08
C LEU A 100 4.08 -10.27 -18.85
N LEU A 101 3.21 -11.10 -19.43
CA LEU A 101 1.77 -11.02 -19.18
C LEU A 101 1.43 -11.27 -17.70
N ARG A 102 2.08 -12.26 -17.07
CA ARG A 102 1.89 -12.51 -15.63
C ARG A 102 2.33 -11.35 -14.78
N ASP A 103 3.52 -10.82 -15.07
CA ASP A 103 4.06 -9.70 -14.34
C ASP A 103 3.11 -8.50 -14.43
N ALA A 104 2.64 -8.18 -15.65
CA ALA A 104 1.63 -7.14 -15.87
C ALA A 104 0.36 -7.35 -15.04
N ILE A 105 -0.23 -8.55 -15.06
CA ILE A 105 -1.44 -8.88 -14.29
C ILE A 105 -1.20 -8.77 -12.79
N VAL A 106 -0.08 -9.29 -12.29
CA VAL A 106 0.27 -9.26 -10.87
C VAL A 106 0.46 -7.82 -10.42
N CYS A 107 1.32 -7.04 -11.09
CA CYS A 107 1.60 -5.64 -10.77
C CYS A 107 0.32 -4.80 -10.81
N TYR A 108 -0.50 -4.95 -11.85
CA TYR A 108 -1.80 -4.29 -11.96
C TYR A 108 -2.71 -4.58 -10.76
N SER A 109 -2.79 -5.85 -10.36
CA SER A 109 -3.75 -6.31 -9.35
C SER A 109 -3.30 -6.01 -7.91
N ARG A 110 -2.02 -5.71 -7.68
CA ARG A 110 -1.46 -5.46 -6.34
C ARG A 110 -2.23 -4.39 -5.55
N PRO A 111 -2.55 -3.19 -6.10
CA PRO A 111 -3.22 -2.14 -5.34
C PRO A 111 -4.69 -2.45 -5.00
N PHE A 112 -5.35 -3.30 -5.78
CA PHE A 112 -6.74 -3.73 -5.56
C PHE A 112 -6.87 -4.87 -4.54
N ARG A 113 -5.75 -5.38 -4.03
CA ARG A 113 -5.70 -6.42 -3.02
C ARG A 113 -5.16 -5.85 -1.71
N LYS A 114 -5.53 -6.48 -0.59
CA LYS A 114 -5.15 -6.01 0.75
C LYS A 114 -3.63 -6.09 0.92
N SER A 115 -2.99 -4.95 1.11
CA SER A 115 -1.61 -4.81 1.59
C SER A 115 -1.61 -4.42 3.07
N LYS A 116 -0.66 -4.91 3.85
CA LYS A 116 -0.52 -4.54 5.27
C LYS A 116 0.35 -3.29 5.39
N GLY A 117 -0.18 -2.24 6.01
CA GLY A 117 0.58 -1.07 6.44
C GLY A 117 1.32 -1.29 7.77
N LEU A 118 2.18 -0.34 8.11
CA LEU A 118 2.92 -0.24 9.38
C LEU A 118 1.99 -0.15 10.58
N LEU A 119 0.88 0.58 10.48
CA LEU A 119 -0.10 0.71 11.59
C LEU A 119 -1.01 -0.52 11.73
N GLY A 120 -0.72 -1.63 11.04
CA GLY A 120 -1.57 -2.82 11.01
C GLY A 120 -2.88 -2.62 10.26
N ARG A 121 -3.07 -1.47 9.61
CA ARG A 121 -4.17 -1.19 8.70
C ARG A 121 -3.94 -1.93 7.39
N ASN A 122 -5.01 -2.44 6.80
CA ASN A 122 -4.94 -2.97 5.44
C ASN A 122 -5.27 -1.84 4.46
N TYR A 123 -4.38 -1.62 3.50
CA TYR A 123 -4.58 -0.70 2.39
C TYR A 123 -4.98 -1.48 1.15
N LYS A 124 -5.95 -0.94 0.43
CA LYS A 124 -6.35 -1.33 -0.91
C LYS A 124 -7.01 -0.11 -1.56
N ILE A 125 -7.02 -0.05 -2.88
CA ILE A 125 -7.87 0.90 -3.60
C ILE A 125 -9.32 0.64 -3.18
N ASP A 126 -10.03 1.70 -2.81
CA ASP A 126 -11.48 1.68 -2.66
C ASP A 126 -12.11 2.09 -3.99
N GLU A 127 -12.59 1.11 -4.76
CA GLU A 127 -13.21 1.33 -6.07
C GLU A 127 -14.43 2.26 -6.03
N LYS A 128 -15.06 2.46 -4.86
CA LYS A 128 -16.15 3.44 -4.72
C LYS A 128 -15.67 4.88 -4.80
N GLU A 129 -14.48 5.15 -4.27
CA GLU A 129 -13.87 6.49 -4.31
C GLU A 129 -12.97 6.67 -5.53
N PHE A 130 -12.26 5.61 -5.92
CA PHE A 130 -11.30 5.63 -7.02
C PHE A 130 -11.95 5.50 -8.40
N GLY A 131 -13.11 4.83 -8.47
CA GLY A 131 -13.73 4.41 -9.72
C GLY A 131 -13.32 2.99 -10.14
N ILE A 132 -14.06 2.45 -11.12
CA ILE A 132 -13.78 1.14 -11.70
C ILE A 132 -13.13 1.35 -13.07
N PRO A 133 -11.91 0.85 -13.30
CA PRO A 133 -11.24 0.97 -14.60
C PRO A 133 -12.03 0.31 -15.74
N SER A 134 -12.00 0.94 -16.92
CA SER A 134 -12.64 0.45 -18.14
C SER A 134 -11.66 -0.30 -19.05
N PRO A 135 -12.03 -1.47 -19.61
CA PRO A 135 -13.29 -2.16 -19.42
C PRO A 135 -13.38 -2.92 -18.08
N ALA A 136 -14.51 -2.79 -17.38
CA ALA A 136 -14.72 -3.41 -16.07
C ALA A 136 -14.61 -4.95 -16.10
N GLU A 137 -15.04 -5.59 -17.20
CA GLU A 137 -14.91 -7.03 -17.36
C GLU A 137 -13.44 -7.48 -17.33
N ILE A 138 -12.54 -6.70 -17.96
CA ILE A 138 -11.11 -7.01 -18.01
C ILE A 138 -10.45 -6.73 -16.67
N HIS A 139 -10.85 -5.66 -15.98
CA HIS A 139 -10.45 -5.40 -14.59
C HIS A 139 -10.72 -6.62 -13.70
N GLU A 140 -11.97 -7.08 -13.64
CA GLU A 140 -12.37 -8.26 -12.85
C GLU A 140 -11.63 -9.53 -13.27
N LYS A 141 -11.41 -9.71 -14.58
CA LYS A 141 -10.68 -10.86 -15.10
C LYS A 141 -9.22 -10.86 -14.66
N MET A 142 -8.53 -9.72 -14.70
CA MET A 142 -7.15 -9.59 -14.24
C MET A 142 -7.03 -9.90 -12.75
N LEU A 143 -7.95 -9.38 -11.96
CA LEU A 143 -8.04 -9.65 -10.52
C LEU A 143 -8.23 -11.15 -10.23
N SER A 144 -9.14 -11.81 -10.96
CA SER A 144 -9.36 -13.26 -10.88
C SER A 144 -8.12 -14.06 -11.30
N TYR A 145 -7.45 -13.67 -12.39
CA TYR A 145 -6.21 -14.33 -12.84
C TYR A 145 -5.10 -14.23 -11.81
N ARG A 146 -4.92 -13.07 -11.17
CA ARG A 146 -3.94 -12.93 -10.08
C ARG A 146 -4.26 -13.88 -8.93
N ASP A 147 -5.52 -13.99 -8.53
CA ASP A 147 -5.90 -14.85 -7.41
C ASP A 147 -5.65 -16.33 -7.73
N GLN A 148 -5.90 -16.75 -8.97
CA GLN A 148 -5.55 -18.09 -9.45
C GLN A 148 -4.03 -18.33 -9.44
N LEU A 149 -3.24 -17.36 -9.91
CA LEU A 149 -1.77 -17.44 -9.85
C LEU A 149 -1.26 -17.63 -8.42
N HIS A 150 -1.79 -16.87 -7.47
CA HIS A 150 -1.40 -16.98 -6.06
C HIS A 150 -1.84 -18.29 -5.41
N ALA A 151 -3.05 -18.78 -5.71
CA ALA A 151 -3.52 -20.08 -5.21
C ALA A 151 -2.58 -21.24 -5.62
N HIS A 152 -1.88 -21.09 -6.75
CA HIS A 152 -0.88 -22.05 -7.20
C HIS A 152 0.55 -21.78 -6.68
N CYS A 153 0.80 -20.61 -6.08
CA CYS A 153 2.08 -20.26 -5.44
C CYS A 153 2.11 -20.58 -3.94
N ASP A 154 0.96 -20.85 -3.29
CA ASP A 154 0.85 -21.34 -1.90
C ASP A 154 1.30 -22.81 -1.74
N LEU A 155 2.30 -23.23 -2.51
CA LEU A 155 2.98 -24.50 -2.33
C LEU A 155 3.91 -24.41 -1.13
N SER A 156 3.81 -25.36 -0.20
CA SER A 156 4.69 -25.36 0.99
C SER A 156 6.16 -25.44 0.57
N ALA A 157 7.08 -24.83 1.34
CA ALA A 157 8.52 -24.90 1.10
C ALA A 157 9.07 -26.35 1.06
N LYS A 158 8.33 -27.33 1.58
CA LYS A 158 8.67 -28.77 1.55
C LYS A 158 8.16 -29.49 0.30
N GLN A 159 7.35 -28.83 -0.52
CA GLN A 159 6.86 -29.34 -1.79
C GLN A 159 6.94 -28.22 -2.84
N PRO A 160 8.14 -27.72 -3.17
CA PRO A 160 8.30 -26.91 -4.35
C PRO A 160 7.98 -27.80 -5.54
N ARG A 161 6.71 -27.83 -5.97
CA ARG A 161 6.45 -28.26 -7.33
C ARG A 161 7.11 -27.15 -8.14
N VAL A 162 8.23 -27.47 -8.80
CA VAL A 162 8.67 -26.71 -9.97
C VAL A 162 7.50 -26.85 -10.89
N SER A 163 6.63 -25.88 -10.74
CA SER A 163 5.38 -25.94 -11.39
C SER A 163 5.81 -25.81 -12.83
N THR A 164 5.53 -26.79 -13.66
CA THR A 164 5.44 -26.59 -15.10
C THR A 164 4.25 -25.65 -15.38
N ILE A 165 4.03 -24.63 -14.54
CA ILE A 165 3.20 -23.46 -14.75
C ILE A 165 3.97 -22.59 -15.75
N GLY A 166 4.14 -23.08 -16.98
CA GLY A 166 3.41 -22.39 -18.03
C GLY A 166 1.96 -22.48 -17.58
N ILE A 167 1.39 -21.37 -17.12
CA ILE A 167 -0.03 -21.21 -16.80
C ILE A 167 -0.79 -22.34 -17.51
N SER A 168 -1.10 -23.38 -16.76
CA SER A 168 -2.07 -24.36 -17.20
C SER A 168 -3.35 -23.81 -16.62
N PHE A 169 -3.78 -22.62 -17.08
CA PHE A 169 -5.22 -22.42 -17.22
C PHE A 169 -5.58 -23.60 -18.11
N THR A 170 -6.30 -24.57 -17.57
CA THR A 170 -6.64 -25.81 -18.28
C THR A 170 -7.53 -25.57 -19.52
N SER A 171 -7.56 -24.35 -20.05
CA SER A 171 -8.41 -23.91 -21.17
C SER A 171 -8.00 -22.59 -21.86
N ILE A 172 -7.00 -21.81 -21.40
CA ILE A 172 -6.72 -20.48 -22.01
C ILE A 172 -5.38 -20.50 -22.74
N SER A 173 -5.45 -20.45 -24.08
CA SER A 173 -4.31 -20.41 -24.98
C SER A 173 -3.69 -19.00 -25.06
N TRP A 174 -2.47 -18.89 -25.57
CA TRP A 174 -1.86 -17.58 -25.87
C TRP A 174 -2.75 -16.78 -26.84
N GLU A 175 -3.38 -17.48 -27.78
CA GLU A 175 -4.29 -16.92 -28.77
C GLU A 175 -5.50 -16.24 -28.12
N ASP A 176 -5.99 -16.77 -27.00
CA ASP A 176 -7.08 -16.16 -26.22
C ASP A 176 -6.62 -14.91 -25.47
N TYR A 177 -5.39 -14.92 -24.95
CA TYR A 177 -4.78 -13.73 -24.35
C TYR A 177 -4.52 -12.63 -25.35
N ASN A 178 -4.02 -12.98 -26.53
CA ASN A 178 -3.70 -12.04 -27.58
C ASN A 178 -4.94 -11.25 -28.02
N LYS A 179 -6.13 -11.87 -28.00
CA LYS A 179 -7.41 -11.20 -28.31
C LYS A 179 -7.76 -10.10 -27.31
N ILE A 180 -7.48 -10.31 -26.02
CA ILE A 180 -7.82 -9.36 -24.94
C ILE A 180 -6.65 -8.45 -24.55
N LEU A 181 -5.47 -8.64 -25.16
CA LEU A 181 -4.27 -7.88 -24.82
C LEU A 181 -4.42 -6.36 -25.02
N PRO A 182 -5.09 -5.87 -26.09
CA PRO A 182 -5.39 -4.45 -26.21
C PRO A 182 -6.26 -3.93 -25.07
N ASP A 183 -7.24 -4.71 -24.60
CA ASP A 183 -8.11 -4.29 -23.50
C ASP A 183 -7.39 -4.30 -22.16
N ILE A 184 -6.44 -5.23 -21.96
CA ILE A 184 -5.53 -5.22 -20.80
C ILE A 184 -4.69 -3.94 -20.81
N ALA A 185 -4.13 -3.55 -21.95
CA ALA A 185 -3.37 -2.31 -22.07
C ALA A 185 -4.24 -1.08 -21.77
N ASN A 186 -5.48 -1.08 -22.27
CA ASN A 186 -6.45 -0.01 -22.04
C ASN A 186 -6.83 0.10 -20.56
N VAL A 187 -7.12 -1.01 -19.88
CA VAL A 187 -7.51 -0.96 -18.46
C VAL A 187 -6.38 -0.47 -17.55
N ILE A 188 -5.12 -0.80 -17.87
CA ILE A 188 -3.95 -0.27 -17.16
C ILE A 188 -3.84 1.24 -17.39
N LYS A 189 -3.95 1.69 -18.65
CA LYS A 189 -3.90 3.11 -19.01
C LYS A 189 -5.01 3.90 -18.31
N ASP A 190 -6.22 3.38 -18.30
CA ASP A 190 -7.37 4.00 -17.63
C ASP A 190 -7.15 4.07 -16.12
N SER A 191 -6.60 3.01 -15.50
CA SER A 191 -6.25 3.00 -14.07
C SER A 191 -5.21 4.06 -13.70
N ILE A 192 -4.22 4.30 -14.57
CA ILE A 192 -3.25 5.40 -14.38
C ILE A 192 -3.95 6.76 -14.46
N SER A 193 -4.88 6.93 -15.40
CA SER A 193 -5.67 8.15 -15.53
C SER A 193 -6.55 8.41 -14.30
N LEU A 194 -7.23 7.37 -13.81
CA LEU A 194 -8.02 7.41 -12.56
C LEU A 194 -7.13 7.76 -11.36
N LEU A 195 -5.95 7.15 -11.25
CA LEU A 195 -5.00 7.47 -10.18
C LEU A 195 -4.57 8.93 -10.19
N ASN A 196 -4.20 9.47 -11.35
CA ASN A 196 -3.80 10.86 -11.48
C ASN A 196 -4.94 11.80 -11.09
N SER A 197 -6.17 11.47 -11.50
CA SER A 197 -7.37 12.24 -11.16
C SER A 197 -7.64 12.21 -9.65
N TYR A 198 -7.51 11.03 -9.02
CA TYR A 198 -7.67 10.84 -7.58
C TYR A 198 -6.60 11.61 -6.78
N ILE A 199 -5.32 11.49 -7.17
CA ILE A 199 -4.21 12.21 -6.53
C ILE A 199 -4.44 13.73 -6.60
N GLN A 200 -4.92 14.24 -7.74
CA GLN A 200 -5.24 15.65 -7.90
C GLN A 200 -6.45 16.06 -7.03
N GLU A 201 -7.54 15.29 -7.04
CA GLU A 201 -8.74 15.56 -6.23
C GLU A 201 -8.41 15.59 -4.73
N LYS A 202 -7.57 14.67 -4.26
CA LYS A 202 -7.15 14.57 -2.86
C LYS A 202 -5.99 15.52 -2.51
N ASN A 203 -5.55 16.37 -3.43
CA ASN A 203 -4.42 17.29 -3.24
C ASN A 203 -3.12 16.57 -2.80
N MET A 204 -2.88 15.36 -3.29
CA MET A 204 -1.71 14.52 -2.98
C MET A 204 -0.50 14.81 -3.90
N LEU A 205 -0.50 15.94 -4.62
CA LEU A 205 0.57 16.27 -5.57
C LEU A 205 1.84 16.76 -4.88
N LYS A 206 1.70 17.44 -3.74
CA LYS A 206 2.82 18.00 -2.98
C LYS A 206 2.66 17.67 -1.50
N VAL A 207 3.75 17.20 -0.91
CA VAL A 207 3.79 16.78 0.50
C VAL A 207 3.43 17.96 1.42
N GLU A 208 3.94 19.16 1.12
CA GLU A 208 3.72 20.36 1.91
C GLU A 208 2.24 20.76 1.95
N GLU A 209 1.57 20.64 0.82
CA GLU A 209 0.15 21.03 0.68
C GLU A 209 -0.77 19.98 1.31
N TYR A 210 -0.46 18.69 1.13
CA TYR A 210 -1.24 17.60 1.71
C TYR A 210 -1.16 17.56 3.25
N PHE A 211 0.03 17.80 3.81
CA PHE A 211 0.26 17.74 5.25
C PHE A 211 0.17 19.09 5.96
N ALA A 212 -0.28 20.16 5.30
CA ALA A 212 -0.30 21.52 5.87
C ALA A 212 -1.05 21.61 7.21
N SER A 213 -2.11 20.83 7.40
CA SER A 213 -2.89 20.78 8.66
C SER A 213 -2.14 20.15 9.84
N PHE A 214 -1.05 19.42 9.58
CA PHE A 214 -0.20 18.80 10.60
C PHE A 214 1.04 19.66 10.94
N VAL A 215 1.21 20.81 10.27
CA VAL A 215 2.32 21.76 10.49
C VAL A 215 2.02 22.75 11.63
N SER A 216 0.76 22.92 12.01
CA SER A 216 0.34 23.96 12.96
C SER A 216 0.27 23.54 14.43
N ILE A 217 0.79 22.36 14.82
CA ILE A 217 0.79 21.97 16.23
C ILE A 217 2.02 22.54 16.93
N ASP A 218 1.74 23.47 17.83
CA ASP A 218 2.64 24.16 18.78
C ASP A 218 3.71 23.27 19.43
N ASP A 219 4.63 23.94 20.15
CA ASP A 219 5.86 23.55 20.87
C ASP A 219 5.83 22.29 21.79
N LEU A 220 4.80 21.45 21.71
CA LEU A 220 4.69 20.13 22.35
C LEU A 220 5.12 18.97 21.46
N SER A 221 5.09 19.16 20.13
CA SER A 221 5.68 18.18 19.21
C SER A 221 7.21 18.06 19.42
N THR A 222 7.82 19.09 20.02
CA THR A 222 9.24 19.20 20.39
C THR A 222 9.54 18.79 21.84
N GLN A 223 8.56 18.80 22.75
CA GLN A 223 8.77 18.39 24.14
C GLN A 223 8.57 16.89 24.32
N GLU A 224 9.68 16.18 24.44
CA GLU A 224 9.76 14.75 24.71
C GLU A 224 9.09 14.38 26.05
N PRO A 225 8.13 13.44 26.08
CA PRO A 225 7.60 12.94 27.33
C PRO A 225 8.58 11.91 27.92
N LEU A 226 9.61 12.38 28.62
CA LEU A 226 10.58 11.54 29.35
C LEU A 226 9.90 10.44 30.17
N LEU A 227 8.71 10.72 30.72
CA LEU A 227 7.90 9.76 31.47
C LEU A 227 7.37 8.60 30.60
N LEU A 228 6.97 8.83 29.34
CA LEU A 228 6.51 7.73 28.48
C LEU A 228 7.67 6.82 28.07
N ASN A 229 8.87 7.39 27.90
CA ASN A 229 10.07 6.59 27.70
C ASN A 229 10.37 5.71 28.93
N GLN A 230 10.21 6.26 30.14
CA GLN A 230 10.37 5.50 31.38
C GLN A 230 9.30 4.41 31.55
N ILE A 231 8.03 4.71 31.24
CA ILE A 231 6.92 3.76 31.36
C ILE A 231 7.08 2.60 30.37
N HIS A 232 7.48 2.89 29.13
CA HIS A 232 7.49 1.92 28.04
C HIS A 232 8.90 1.41 27.67
N GLY A 233 9.93 1.84 28.39
CA GLY A 233 11.28 1.28 28.34
C GLY A 233 12.12 1.70 27.14
N PHE A 234 12.00 2.95 26.67
CA PHE A 234 12.95 3.49 25.68
C PHE A 234 14.24 3.92 26.39
N GLU A 235 15.28 3.08 26.33
CA GLU A 235 16.65 3.54 26.59
C GLU A 235 17.02 4.53 25.49
N THR A 236 17.11 5.82 25.84
CA THR A 236 17.76 6.83 25.01
C THR A 236 19.22 6.44 24.87
N LYS A 237 19.56 5.78 23.76
CA LYS A 237 20.96 5.56 23.36
C LYS A 237 21.57 6.84 22.81
#